data_AF-A0A8X6F2C8-F1
#
_entry.id   AF-A0A8X6F2C8-F1
#
_cell.length_a   1.000
_cell.length_b   1.000
_cell.length_c   1.000
_cell.angle_alpha   90.00
_cell.angle_beta   90.00
_cell.angle_gamma   90.00
#
_symmetry.space_group_name_H-M   'P 1'
#
loop_
_entity.id
_entity.type
_entity.pdbx_description
1 polymer ?
#
loop_
_entity_poly.entity_id
_entity_poly.type
_entity_poly.pdbx_seq_one_letter_code
_entity_poly.pdbx_strand_id
1 'polypeptide(L)'
;MQLDAIDEVDECVEVQDDKFILSEAKKPAIFKHKATVDISQAKKDIEIAREEWDKLAPTPPASTTVEAQTSLISCNEVLNYFRQKNMSQYLQCIKPIKQRKGLEAFKHWFAGPPRLHRSLITERDLFFSIALCPFDTTDEIHVRVLQTLYKTLTGSDKDCPRYGKHWEELGFQGIDPGTDLRGVGFLGLIHLLS
;
A
#
# COMPACT_ATOMS: atom_id res chain seq x y z
N MET A 1 20.16 -2.36 -64.29
CA MET A 1 19.01 -3.26 -64.45
C MET A 1 18.48 -3.53 -63.03
N GLN A 2 17.42 -2.89 -62.53
CA GLN A 2 16.25 -2.28 -63.22
C GLN A 2 15.51 -3.35 -64.05
N LEU A 3 14.19 -3.56 -64.04
CA LEU A 3 13.01 -2.84 -63.51
C LEU A 3 12.00 -3.87 -62.88
N ASP A 4 10.83 -3.57 -62.31
CA ASP A 4 10.38 -2.64 -61.23
C ASP A 4 8.89 -3.00 -60.86
N ALA A 5 8.37 -2.60 -59.68
CA ALA A 5 6.95 -2.69 -59.22
C ALA A 5 6.37 -4.11 -58.95
N ILE A 6 5.24 -4.36 -58.25
CA ILE A 6 3.97 -3.63 -57.95
C ILE A 6 3.52 -4.08 -56.53
N ASP A 7 3.18 -3.27 -55.51
CA ASP A 7 2.16 -2.20 -55.30
C ASP A 7 0.77 -2.72 -54.81
N GLU A 8 0.38 -2.35 -53.59
CA GLU A 8 -0.91 -2.46 -52.84
C GLU A 8 -0.56 -2.13 -51.37
N VAL A 9 -0.70 -0.92 -50.81
CA VAL A 9 -1.74 0.13 -50.81
C VAL A 9 -3.02 -0.26 -50.05
N ASP A 10 -3.05 0.04 -48.75
CA ASP A 10 -4.19 0.53 -47.95
C ASP A 10 -3.78 0.66 -46.47
N GLU A 11 -4.29 1.57 -45.63
CA GLU A 11 -5.05 2.81 -45.86
C GLU A 11 -4.73 3.78 -44.70
N CYS A 12 -4.91 5.09 -44.90
CA CYS A 12 -4.52 6.13 -43.94
C CYS A 12 -5.44 6.22 -42.72
N VAL A 13 -4.84 6.44 -41.53
CA VAL A 13 -5.50 7.23 -40.46
C VAL A 13 -4.56 8.37 -40.07
N GLU A 14 -4.74 9.52 -40.70
CA GLU A 14 -4.11 10.77 -40.28
C GLU A 14 -4.70 11.20 -38.94
N VAL A 15 -3.93 11.05 -37.86
CA VAL A 15 -4.20 11.81 -36.63
C VAL A 15 -3.59 13.19 -36.81
N GLN A 16 -4.47 14.17 -36.97
CA GLN A 16 -4.13 15.55 -37.28
C GLN A 16 -3.45 16.21 -36.07
N ASP A 17 -2.11 16.22 -36.07
CA ASP A 17 -1.29 16.89 -35.05
C ASP A 17 -1.46 18.42 -35.19
N ASP A 18 -2.52 18.94 -34.56
CA ASP A 18 -2.78 20.37 -34.44
C ASP A 18 -1.59 21.02 -33.70
N LYS A 19 -0.73 21.64 -34.50
CA LYS A 19 0.53 22.26 -34.07
C LYS A 19 0.24 23.53 -33.27
N PHE A 20 -0.19 23.36 -32.03
CA PHE A 20 -0.43 24.44 -31.08
C PHE A 20 0.91 25.10 -30.72
N ILE A 21 1.29 26.15 -31.46
CA ILE A 21 2.52 26.91 -31.26
C ILE A 21 2.39 27.73 -29.95
N LEU A 22 2.70 27.05 -28.85
CA LEU A 22 2.96 27.69 -27.57
C LEU A 22 4.29 28.44 -27.62
N SER A 23 4.22 29.75 -27.37
CA SER A 23 5.41 30.58 -27.18
C SER A 23 6.30 30.01 -26.06
N GLU A 24 7.62 30.11 -26.23
CA GLU A 24 8.59 29.42 -25.38
C GLU A 24 8.51 29.81 -23.89
N ALA A 25 7.90 30.95 -23.57
CA ALA A 25 7.66 31.43 -22.23
C ALA A 25 6.63 30.60 -21.41
N LYS A 26 5.86 29.68 -22.01
CA LYS A 26 4.79 28.93 -21.33
C LYS A 26 4.84 27.40 -21.48
N LYS A 27 6.03 26.80 -21.47
CA LYS A 27 6.17 25.32 -21.36
C LYS A 27 6.11 24.88 -19.88
N PRO A 28 5.19 23.96 -19.49
CA PRO A 28 5.05 23.53 -18.10
C PRO A 28 6.26 22.73 -17.60
N ALA A 29 6.52 22.78 -16.29
CA ALA A 29 7.77 22.30 -15.67
C ALA A 29 8.13 20.82 -15.98
N ILE A 30 7.12 19.97 -16.18
CA ILE A 30 7.27 18.56 -16.55
C ILE A 30 8.10 18.39 -17.84
N PHE A 31 7.94 19.29 -18.82
CA PHE A 31 8.72 19.25 -20.07
C PHE A 31 10.17 19.72 -19.90
N LYS A 32 10.47 20.53 -18.88
CA LYS A 32 11.86 20.92 -18.58
C LYS A 32 12.64 19.75 -17.98
N HIS A 33 12.02 18.95 -17.10
CA HIS A 33 12.67 17.79 -16.48
C HIS A 33 12.89 16.62 -17.47
N LYS A 34 12.00 16.43 -18.45
CA LYS A 34 12.13 15.36 -19.47
C LYS A 34 13.36 15.56 -20.38
N ALA A 35 13.88 16.78 -20.51
CA ALA A 35 15.07 17.08 -21.31
C ALA A 35 16.40 16.83 -20.58
N THR A 36 16.39 16.56 -19.27
CA THR A 36 17.60 16.42 -18.44
C THR A 36 17.89 14.96 -18.05
N VAL A 37 16.90 14.07 -18.13
CA VAL A 37 17.04 12.66 -17.77
C VAL A 37 17.32 11.82 -19.02
N ASP A 38 18.58 11.40 -19.21
CA ASP A 38 18.91 10.43 -20.26
C ASP A 38 18.45 9.02 -19.86
N ILE A 39 17.25 8.68 -20.30
CA ILE A 39 16.62 7.36 -20.14
C ILE A 39 17.48 6.24 -20.75
N SER A 40 18.31 6.56 -21.75
CA SER A 40 19.20 5.60 -22.41
C SER A 40 20.38 5.24 -21.51
N GLN A 41 20.93 6.23 -20.80
CA GLN A 41 22.01 6.00 -19.85
C GLN A 41 21.52 5.19 -18.65
N ALA A 42 20.38 5.59 -18.05
CA ALA A 42 19.79 4.85 -16.92
C ALA A 42 19.50 3.37 -17.26
N LYS A 43 19.12 3.06 -18.50
CA LYS A 43 18.95 1.67 -18.96
C LYS A 43 20.27 0.90 -19.06
N LYS A 44 21.35 1.53 -19.54
CA LYS A 44 22.69 0.92 -19.57
C LYS A 44 23.19 0.64 -18.16
N ASP A 45 23.02 1.59 -17.25
CA ASP A 45 23.46 1.45 -15.85
C ASP A 45 22.74 0.28 -15.16
N ILE A 46 21.45 0.05 -15.46
CA ILE A 46 20.68 -1.11 -15.00
C ILE A 46 21.21 -2.42 -15.59
N GLU A 47 21.51 -2.47 -16.88
CA GLU A 47 22.05 -3.70 -17.51
C GLU A 47 23.45 -4.04 -16.98
N ILE A 48 24.31 -3.02 -16.79
CA ILE A 48 25.64 -3.17 -16.17
C ILE A 48 25.51 -3.70 -14.74
N ALA A 49 24.66 -3.09 -13.91
CA ALA A 49 24.44 -3.53 -12.53
C ALA A 49 23.90 -4.98 -12.47
N ARG A 50 23.09 -5.39 -13.45
CA ARG A 50 22.60 -6.75 -13.59
C ARG A 50 23.71 -7.73 -13.99
N GLU A 51 24.53 -7.39 -14.97
CA GLU A 51 25.68 -8.20 -15.34
C GLU A 51 26.71 -8.32 -14.21
N GLU A 52 26.94 -7.26 -13.43
CA GLU A 52 27.81 -7.30 -12.25
C GLU A 52 27.23 -8.22 -11.17
N TRP A 53 25.92 -8.18 -10.96
CA TRP A 53 25.21 -9.06 -10.03
C TRP A 53 25.27 -10.53 -10.47
N ASP A 54 25.05 -10.82 -11.76
CA ASP A 54 25.11 -12.17 -12.32
C ASP A 54 26.54 -12.76 -12.35
N LYS A 55 27.58 -11.91 -12.28
CA LYS A 55 29.00 -12.32 -12.14
C LYS A 55 29.40 -12.67 -10.70
N LEU A 56 28.59 -12.32 -9.70
CA LEU A 56 28.84 -12.71 -8.31
C LEU A 56 28.46 -14.18 -8.11
N ALA A 57 29.48 -15.03 -7.93
CA ALA A 57 29.26 -16.41 -7.52
C ALA A 57 28.43 -16.48 -6.23
N PRO A 58 27.50 -17.45 -6.08
CA PRO A 58 26.75 -17.61 -4.84
C PRO A 58 27.72 -17.74 -3.66
N THR A 59 27.67 -16.78 -2.75
CA THR A 59 28.51 -16.83 -1.55
C THR A 59 28.13 -18.09 -0.78
N PRO A 60 29.07 -18.97 -0.39
CA PRO A 60 28.75 -20.09 0.49
C PRO A 60 28.10 -19.52 1.76
N PRO A 61 27.06 -20.17 2.32
CA PRO A 61 26.19 -19.56 3.31
C PRO A 61 26.95 -19.16 4.57
N ALA A 62 27.30 -17.88 4.66
CA ALA A 62 27.85 -17.27 5.86
C ALA A 62 26.83 -17.49 6.99
N SER A 63 27.22 -18.29 7.97
CA SER A 63 26.30 -18.93 8.90
C SER A 63 25.82 -17.96 9.99
N THR A 64 24.89 -17.09 9.64
CA THR A 64 24.12 -16.27 10.59
C THR A 64 22.64 -16.17 10.18
N THR A 65 22.02 -17.30 9.85
CA THR A 65 20.56 -17.40 9.90
C THR A 65 20.18 -17.88 11.31
N VAL A 66 20.02 -16.93 12.22
CA VAL A 66 19.09 -17.16 13.33
C VAL A 66 17.74 -17.34 12.65
N GLU A 67 17.19 -18.55 12.67
CA GLU A 67 15.81 -18.77 12.23
C GLU A 67 14.91 -18.02 13.21
N ALA A 68 14.62 -16.77 12.89
CA ALA A 68 13.65 -15.96 13.60
C ALA A 68 12.29 -16.61 13.38
N GLN A 69 11.86 -17.41 14.35
CA GLN A 69 10.52 -17.92 14.48
C GLN A 69 9.83 -17.04 15.52
N THR A 70 9.18 -15.96 15.07
CA THR A 70 8.36 -15.16 15.98
C THR A 70 7.12 -15.96 16.39
N SER A 71 6.80 -15.88 17.68
CA SER A 71 5.59 -16.51 18.23
C SER A 71 4.35 -15.81 17.69
N LEU A 72 3.30 -16.59 17.41
CA LEU A 72 2.02 -16.05 16.94
C LEU A 72 1.47 -15.01 17.94
N ILE A 73 0.82 -13.96 17.44
CA ILE A 73 0.17 -12.92 18.27
C ILE A 73 -1.36 -13.03 18.18
N SER A 74 -2.05 -12.98 19.32
CA SER A 74 -3.53 -13.04 19.34
C SER A 74 -4.16 -11.67 19.11
N CYS A 75 -5.35 -11.63 18.51
CA CYS A 75 -6.14 -10.40 18.34
C CYS A 75 -6.29 -9.60 19.66
N ASN A 76 -6.52 -10.29 20.79
CA ASN A 76 -6.60 -9.67 22.12
C ASN A 76 -5.28 -9.03 22.59
N GLU A 77 -4.13 -9.63 22.27
CA GLU A 77 -2.81 -9.09 22.59
C GLU A 77 -2.56 -7.78 21.80
N VAL A 78 -2.90 -7.77 20.50
CA VAL A 78 -2.83 -6.57 19.65
C VAL A 78 -3.76 -5.46 20.17
N LEU A 79 -5.00 -5.78 20.54
CA LEU A 79 -5.92 -4.79 21.10
C LEU A 79 -5.42 -4.24 22.45
N ASN A 80 -4.84 -5.08 23.30
CA ASN A 80 -4.23 -4.65 24.56
C ASN A 80 -3.00 -3.75 24.35
N TYR A 81 -2.23 -3.97 23.28
CA TYR A 81 -1.16 -3.07 22.87
C TYR A 81 -1.72 -1.70 22.47
N PHE A 82 -2.71 -1.63 21.58
CA PHE A 82 -3.29 -0.35 21.15
C PHE A 82 -4.04 0.41 22.26
N ARG A 83 -4.56 -0.28 23.29
CA ARG A 83 -5.12 0.34 24.51
C ARG A 83 -4.06 1.08 25.35
N GLN A 84 -2.79 0.69 25.25
CA GLN A 84 -1.67 1.28 25.98
C GLN A 84 -0.84 2.25 25.12
N LYS A 85 -0.81 2.06 23.79
CA LYS A 85 -0.13 2.93 22.82
C LYS A 85 -0.75 4.33 22.83
N ASN A 86 0.08 5.37 22.67
CA ASN A 86 -0.42 6.74 22.53
C ASN A 86 -1.06 6.95 21.15
N MET A 87 -2.38 6.82 21.07
CA MET A 87 -3.17 7.00 19.85
C MET A 87 -3.72 8.43 19.67
N SER A 88 -3.30 9.40 20.50
CA SER A 88 -3.88 10.75 20.56
C SER A 88 -3.90 11.49 19.22
N GLN A 89 -2.87 11.28 18.39
CA GLN A 89 -2.78 11.87 17.05
C GLN A 89 -3.92 11.41 16.12
N TYR A 90 -4.37 10.16 16.24
CA TYR A 90 -5.46 9.61 15.44
C TYR A 90 -6.84 9.99 16.02
N LEU A 91 -6.95 10.08 17.35
CA LEU A 91 -8.19 10.48 18.03
C LEU A 91 -8.68 11.87 17.59
N GLN A 92 -7.77 12.81 17.31
CA GLN A 92 -8.10 14.15 16.81
C GLN A 92 -8.74 14.14 15.41
N CYS A 93 -8.44 13.12 14.61
CA CYS A 93 -8.98 12.95 13.25
C CYS A 93 -10.35 12.26 13.23
N ILE A 94 -10.79 11.65 14.35
CA ILE A 94 -12.09 10.99 14.45
C ILE A 94 -13.18 12.04 14.38
N LYS A 95 -14.03 11.96 13.35
CA LYS A 95 -15.23 12.80 13.24
C LYS A 95 -16.31 12.25 14.18
N PRO A 96 -16.69 12.96 15.26
CA PRO A 96 -17.78 12.51 16.11
C PRO A 96 -19.08 12.45 15.31
N ILE A 97 -19.92 11.47 15.65
CA ILE A 97 -21.21 11.11 15.01
C ILE A 97 -21.90 12.33 14.37
N LYS A 98 -22.22 12.23 13.08
CA LYS A 98 -22.84 13.30 12.26
C LYS A 98 -24.02 13.95 13.01
N GLN A 99 -23.77 15.16 13.51
CA GLN A 99 -24.74 15.95 14.28
C GLN A 99 -25.94 16.29 13.40
N ARG A 100 -27.10 15.67 13.65
CA ARG A 100 -28.36 15.99 12.96
C ARG A 100 -28.94 17.28 13.56
N LYS A 101 -29.41 18.19 12.70
CA LYS A 101 -30.01 19.48 13.07
C LYS A 101 -31.38 19.63 12.39
N GLY A 102 -32.26 20.49 12.94
CA GLY A 102 -33.58 20.77 12.36
C GLY A 102 -34.52 19.56 12.33
N LEU A 103 -35.40 19.48 11.33
CA LEU A 103 -36.38 18.38 11.20
C LEU A 103 -35.75 16.99 11.13
N GLU A 104 -34.50 16.86 10.63
CA GLU A 104 -33.78 15.58 10.63
C GLU A 104 -33.42 15.08 12.03
N ALA A 105 -33.34 15.97 13.03
CA ALA A 105 -33.22 15.57 14.43
C ALA A 105 -34.56 15.06 14.98
N PHE A 106 -35.69 15.69 14.63
CA PHE A 106 -37.03 15.23 15.01
C PHE A 106 -37.38 13.88 14.38
N LYS A 107 -37.10 13.68 13.08
CA LYS A 107 -37.29 12.40 12.39
C LYS A 107 -36.46 11.28 13.03
N HIS A 108 -35.23 11.58 13.44
CA HIS A 108 -34.38 10.64 14.18
C HIS A 108 -34.82 10.44 15.63
N TRP A 109 -35.51 11.39 16.25
CA TRP A 109 -36.03 11.22 17.60
C TRP A 109 -37.16 10.17 17.65
N PHE A 110 -38.02 10.15 16.63
CA PHE A 110 -39.13 9.17 16.54
C PHE A 110 -38.74 7.82 15.93
N ALA A 111 -37.78 7.76 15.00
CA ALA A 111 -37.46 6.53 14.24
C ALA A 111 -35.95 6.35 13.93
N GLY A 112 -35.07 6.95 14.74
CA GLY A 112 -33.62 6.82 14.57
C GLY A 112 -33.03 5.59 15.26
N PRO A 113 -31.91 5.04 14.76
CA PRO A 113 -31.18 3.98 15.45
C PRO A 113 -30.75 4.40 16.87
N PRO A 114 -30.65 3.45 17.82
CA PRO A 114 -30.30 3.72 19.20
C PRO A 114 -28.91 4.36 19.31
N ARG A 115 -28.75 5.26 20.29
CA ARG A 115 -27.45 5.89 20.55
C ARG A 115 -26.51 4.88 21.19
N LEU A 116 -25.27 4.82 20.72
CA LEU A 116 -24.23 3.98 21.32
C LEU A 116 -24.07 4.31 22.82
N HIS A 117 -24.03 3.28 23.67
CA HIS A 117 -23.91 3.46 25.11
C HIS A 117 -22.59 4.16 25.47
N ARG A 118 -22.59 5.01 26.51
CA ARG A 118 -21.43 5.87 26.84
C ARG A 118 -20.15 5.08 27.11
N SER A 119 -20.25 3.88 27.69
CA SER A 119 -19.08 3.01 27.93
C SER A 119 -18.43 2.46 26.65
N LEU A 120 -19.17 2.39 25.54
CA LEU A 120 -18.69 1.87 24.26
C LEU A 120 -18.06 2.97 23.38
N ILE A 121 -18.13 4.24 23.81
CA ILE A 121 -17.51 5.37 23.10
C ILE A 121 -15.99 5.21 23.06
N THR A 122 -15.38 4.83 24.19
CA THR A 122 -13.93 4.60 24.29
C THR A 122 -13.47 3.48 23.35
N GLU A 123 -14.19 2.35 23.31
CA GLU A 123 -13.83 1.22 22.46
C GLU A 123 -14.03 1.57 20.97
N ARG A 124 -15.12 2.27 20.62
CA ARG A 124 -15.33 2.82 19.26
C ARG A 124 -14.16 3.70 18.83
N ASP A 125 -13.72 4.60 19.70
CA ASP A 125 -12.64 5.55 19.37
C ASP A 125 -11.27 4.86 19.31
N LEU A 126 -11.05 3.81 20.10
CA LEU A 126 -9.94 2.88 19.92
C LEU A 126 -9.97 2.25 18.52
N PHE A 127 -11.07 1.60 18.12
CA PHE A 127 -11.21 0.98 16.79
C PHE A 127 -10.99 1.96 15.64
N PHE A 128 -11.55 3.18 15.72
CA PHE A 128 -11.28 4.21 14.72
C PHE A 128 -9.83 4.70 14.73
N SER A 129 -9.18 4.78 15.90
CA SER A 129 -7.76 5.16 15.98
C SER A 129 -6.85 4.10 15.33
N ILE A 130 -7.18 2.81 15.50
CA ILE A 130 -6.48 1.68 14.85
C ILE A 130 -6.73 1.71 13.32
N ALA A 131 -7.96 1.99 12.88
CA ALA A 131 -8.28 2.14 11.45
C ALA A 131 -7.61 3.35 10.78
N LEU A 132 -7.21 4.36 11.56
CA LEU A 132 -6.43 5.51 11.08
C LEU A 132 -4.92 5.31 11.24
N CYS A 133 -4.48 4.26 11.94
CA CYS A 133 -3.08 3.94 12.14
C CYS A 133 -2.52 3.24 10.89
N PRO A 134 -1.50 3.81 10.22
CA PRO A 134 -0.83 3.14 9.11
C PRO A 134 0.01 1.96 9.63
N PHE A 135 0.29 1.01 8.75
CA PHE A 135 1.30 -0.02 9.02
C PHE A 135 2.69 0.63 9.18
N ASP A 136 3.47 0.10 10.11
CA ASP A 136 4.81 0.62 10.47
C ASP A 136 5.74 -0.58 10.65
N THR A 137 6.96 -0.49 10.13
CA THR A 137 7.97 -1.57 10.20
C THR A 137 9.01 -1.29 11.29
N THR A 138 8.99 -0.11 11.90
CA THR A 138 9.77 0.19 13.12
C THR A 138 9.11 -0.34 14.38
N ASP A 139 7.83 -0.72 14.31
CA ASP A 139 7.05 -1.30 15.39
C ASP A 139 7.06 -2.84 15.30
N GLU A 140 7.68 -3.50 16.27
CA GLU A 140 7.80 -4.96 16.34
C GLU A 140 6.44 -5.66 16.42
N ILE A 141 5.43 -5.07 17.08
CA ILE A 141 4.08 -5.64 17.15
C ILE A 141 3.42 -5.57 15.77
N HIS A 142 3.63 -4.49 15.02
CA HIS A 142 3.12 -4.38 13.66
C HIS A 142 3.73 -5.47 12.74
N VAL A 143 5.05 -5.67 12.81
CA VAL A 143 5.74 -6.72 12.03
C VAL A 143 5.28 -8.12 12.45
N ARG A 144 5.21 -8.41 13.75
CA ARG A 144 4.76 -9.71 14.29
C ARG A 144 3.31 -10.04 13.93
N VAL A 145 2.43 -9.04 13.87
CA VAL A 145 1.06 -9.19 13.35
C VAL A 145 1.06 -9.62 11.88
N LEU A 146 1.87 -8.98 11.04
CA LEU A 146 1.96 -9.31 9.62
C LEU A 146 2.52 -10.73 9.40
N GLN A 147 3.56 -11.11 10.15
CA GLN A 147 4.13 -12.46 10.13
C GLN A 147 3.11 -13.50 10.61
N THR A 148 2.39 -13.22 11.70
CA THR A 148 1.32 -14.10 12.22
C THR A 148 0.21 -14.29 11.18
N LEU A 149 -0.17 -13.24 10.43
CA LEU A 149 -1.15 -13.34 9.37
C LEU A 149 -0.66 -14.27 8.25
N TYR A 150 0.58 -14.09 7.79
CA TYR A 150 1.18 -14.97 6.78
C TYR A 150 1.20 -16.43 7.23
N LYS A 151 1.66 -16.71 8.46
CA LYS A 151 1.67 -18.06 9.04
C LYS A 151 0.26 -18.67 9.11
N THR A 152 -0.74 -17.87 9.50
CA THR A 152 -2.15 -18.30 9.61
C THR A 152 -2.76 -18.62 8.24
N LEU A 153 -2.46 -17.81 7.20
CA LEU A 153 -2.98 -18.02 5.84
C LEU A 153 -2.30 -19.18 5.10
N THR A 154 -1.00 -19.43 5.37
CA THR A 154 -0.21 -20.43 4.63
C THR A 154 -0.01 -21.76 5.36
N GLY A 155 -0.22 -21.80 6.67
CA GLY A 155 0.18 -22.94 7.52
C GLY A 155 1.70 -23.09 7.70
N SER A 156 2.50 -22.12 7.24
CA SER A 156 3.95 -22.08 7.45
C SER A 156 4.29 -21.60 8.86
N ASP A 157 5.38 -22.10 9.45
CA ASP A 157 5.95 -21.56 10.69
C ASP A 157 7.10 -20.56 10.44
N LYS A 158 7.47 -20.34 9.17
CA LYS A 158 8.56 -19.42 8.81
C LYS A 158 8.08 -17.98 8.81
N ASP A 159 8.87 -17.10 9.41
CA ASP A 159 8.68 -15.66 9.33
C ASP A 159 8.86 -15.18 7.90
N CYS A 160 7.88 -14.44 7.37
CA CYS A 160 7.96 -13.81 6.06
C CYS A 160 8.63 -12.42 6.12
N PRO A 161 9.37 -12.01 5.08
CA PRO A 161 9.72 -10.61 4.89
C PRO A 161 8.45 -9.76 4.67
N ARG A 162 8.48 -8.47 5.02
CA ARG A 162 7.38 -7.54 4.65
C ARG A 162 7.14 -7.49 3.14
N TYR A 163 8.23 -7.55 2.36
CA TYR A 163 8.19 -7.35 0.91
C TYR A 163 8.43 -8.66 0.16
N GLY A 164 7.58 -8.99 -0.80
CA GLY A 164 7.81 -10.11 -1.73
C GLY A 164 6.57 -10.62 -2.44
N LYS A 165 6.79 -11.43 -3.49
CA LYS A 165 5.73 -12.02 -4.34
C LYS A 165 4.75 -12.91 -3.59
N HIS A 166 5.14 -13.43 -2.44
CA HIS A 166 4.27 -14.25 -1.57
C HIS A 166 3.00 -13.50 -1.11
N TRP A 167 2.99 -12.16 -1.13
CA TRP A 167 1.76 -11.39 -0.89
C TRP A 167 0.83 -11.36 -2.11
N GLU A 168 1.38 -11.24 -3.33
CA GLU A 168 0.59 -11.37 -4.58
C GLU A 168 -0.01 -12.78 -4.70
N GLU A 169 0.75 -13.81 -4.33
CA GLU A 169 0.30 -15.21 -4.28
C GLU A 169 -0.85 -15.43 -3.27
N LEU A 170 -0.91 -14.63 -2.21
CA LEU A 170 -2.02 -14.59 -1.24
C LEU A 170 -3.19 -13.69 -1.69
N GLY A 171 -3.09 -13.01 -2.82
CA GLY A 171 -4.13 -12.14 -3.38
C GLY A 171 -4.08 -10.67 -2.98
N PHE A 172 -2.98 -10.19 -2.39
CA PHE A 172 -2.73 -8.75 -2.22
C PHE A 172 -2.38 -8.09 -3.57
N GLN A 173 -2.59 -6.78 -3.71
CA GLN A 173 -2.43 -6.08 -4.99
C GLN A 173 -0.97 -5.96 -5.46
N GLY A 174 0.02 -6.26 -4.62
CA GLY A 174 1.45 -6.22 -4.98
C GLY A 174 2.35 -6.75 -3.87
N ILE A 175 3.67 -6.63 -4.07
CA ILE A 175 4.70 -7.12 -3.13
C ILE A 175 4.69 -6.49 -1.71
N ASP A 176 3.90 -5.45 -1.44
CA ASP A 176 3.80 -4.81 -0.11
C ASP A 176 2.34 -4.79 0.37
N PRO A 177 1.97 -5.62 1.37
CA PRO A 177 0.60 -5.68 1.90
C PRO A 177 0.21 -4.37 2.60
N GLY A 178 1.18 -3.54 2.98
CA GLY A 178 0.95 -2.18 3.47
C GLY A 178 0.23 -1.29 2.45
N THR A 179 0.26 -1.63 1.15
CA THR A 179 -0.41 -0.84 0.10
C THR A 179 -1.93 -1.08 0.07
N ASP A 180 -2.39 -2.30 0.28
CA ASP A 180 -3.80 -2.65 0.40
C ASP A 180 -4.40 -2.05 1.69
N LEU A 181 -3.63 -2.03 2.77
CA LEU A 181 -4.04 -1.55 4.08
C LEU A 181 -4.21 -0.01 4.18
N ARG A 182 -3.81 0.77 3.16
CA ARG A 182 -3.86 2.25 3.20
C ARG A 182 -5.25 2.83 3.49
N GLY A 183 -6.33 2.15 3.07
CA GLY A 183 -7.71 2.62 3.25
C GLY A 183 -8.38 2.19 4.56
N VAL A 184 -7.94 1.07 5.13
CA VAL A 184 -8.51 0.45 6.35
C VAL A 184 -7.62 0.60 7.59
N GLY A 185 -6.37 1.03 7.38
CA GLY A 185 -5.33 1.08 8.39
C GLY A 185 -5.01 -0.28 8.99
N PHE A 186 -4.45 -0.25 10.19
CA PHE A 186 -4.05 -1.44 10.93
C PHE A 186 -5.25 -2.34 11.32
N LEU A 187 -6.48 -1.79 11.30
CA LEU A 187 -7.68 -2.56 11.60
C LEU A 187 -7.93 -3.70 10.61
N GLY A 188 -7.49 -3.54 9.34
CA GLY A 188 -7.55 -4.61 8.34
C GLY A 188 -6.77 -5.86 8.77
N LEU A 189 -5.57 -5.69 9.33
CA LEU A 189 -4.76 -6.80 9.83
C LEU A 189 -5.39 -7.50 11.04
N ILE A 190 -5.93 -6.73 11.99
CA ILE A 190 -6.62 -7.30 13.16
C ILE A 190 -7.84 -8.13 12.72
N HIS A 191 -8.60 -7.64 11.73
CA HIS A 191 -9.76 -8.37 11.21
C HIS A 191 -9.37 -9.69 10.54
N LEU A 192 -8.27 -9.73 9.78
CA LEU A 192 -7.77 -10.95 9.15
C LEU A 192 -7.11 -11.94 10.13
N LEU A 193 -6.79 -11.51 11.35
CA LEU A 193 -6.28 -12.36 12.45
C LEU A 193 -7.39 -12.89 13.40
N SER A 194 -8.67 -12.56 13.15
CA SER A 194 -9.80 -12.87 14.05
C SER A 194 -10.59 -14.10 13.61
#